data_AF-A0A843EZ54-F1
#
_entry.id   AF-A0A843EZ54-F1
#
_cell.length_a   1.000
_cell.length_b   1.000
_cell.length_c   1.000
_cell.angle_alpha   90.00
_cell.angle_beta   90.00
_cell.angle_gamma   90.00
#
_symmetry.space_group_name_H-M   'P 1'
#
loop_
_entity.id
_entity.type
_entity.pdbx_description
1 polymer ?
#
loop_
_entity_poly.entity_id
_entity_poly.type
_entity_poly.pdbx_seq_one_letter_code
_entity_poly.pdbx_strand_id
1 'polypeptide(L)'
;MRNQSILKNLLKNKDKIIIMLNLTTPITDEDLSRLKVADKITISGTIYTGRDAALPQLVKLIENDEVPFDLKGSVIMHTAFSDAGIAPTTSSKVEIESSIRPLSENGVKIHIGKGMLSDETVQDLNENNSIFVITPPVAALLTDKVLEKKCVLFENEGMEAMFELEVCKIPGIVAIKDGERI
;
A
#
# COMPACT_ATOMS: atom_id res chain seq x y z
N MET A 1 -42.83 -14.20 14.88
CA MET A 1 -42.47 -14.95 13.64
C MET A 1 -41.67 -14.11 12.62
N ARG A 2 -41.98 -12.82 12.36
CA ARG A 2 -41.22 -11.95 11.43
C ARG A 2 -39.73 -11.72 11.78
N ASN A 3 -39.36 -11.61 13.06
CA ASN A 3 -37.96 -11.38 13.45
C ASN A 3 -37.03 -12.60 13.27
N GLN A 4 -37.57 -13.82 13.31
CA GLN A 4 -36.76 -15.03 13.09
C GLN A 4 -36.45 -15.26 11.60
N SER A 5 -37.30 -14.79 10.68
CA SER A 5 -37.02 -14.89 9.24
C SER A 5 -35.96 -13.89 8.77
N ILE A 6 -35.91 -12.71 9.38
CA ILE A 6 -34.87 -11.69 9.12
C ILE A 6 -33.52 -12.17 9.62
N LEU A 7 -33.46 -12.71 10.85
CA LEU A 7 -32.22 -13.26 11.41
C LEU A 7 -31.72 -14.46 10.59
N LYS A 8 -32.61 -15.34 10.12
CA LYS A 8 -32.26 -16.44 9.22
C LYS A 8 -31.77 -15.96 7.85
N ASN A 9 -32.27 -14.85 7.31
CA ASN A 9 -31.77 -14.27 6.06
C ASN A 9 -30.40 -13.59 6.23
N LEU A 10 -30.16 -12.91 7.35
CA LEU A 10 -28.83 -12.38 7.72
C LEU A 10 -27.82 -13.51 7.91
N LEU A 11 -28.23 -14.63 8.51
CA LEU A 11 -27.37 -15.82 8.69
C LEU A 11 -27.20 -16.64 7.41
N LYS A 12 -28.12 -16.55 6.43
CA LYS A 12 -27.94 -17.10 5.08
C LYS A 12 -26.98 -16.28 4.22
N ASN A 13 -26.77 -15.00 4.55
CA ASN A 13 -25.76 -14.10 3.98
C ASN A 13 -24.47 -14.06 4.81
N LYS A 14 -24.12 -15.15 5.51
CA LYS A 14 -22.86 -15.26 6.26
C LYS A 14 -21.61 -15.12 5.38
N ASP A 15 -21.74 -15.30 4.07
CA ASP A 15 -20.64 -15.26 3.10
C ASP A 15 -20.16 -13.83 2.76
N LYS A 16 -20.72 -12.78 3.39
CA LYS A 16 -20.22 -11.40 3.29
C LYS A 16 -20.21 -10.68 4.65
N ILE A 17 -19.68 -11.32 5.69
CA ILE A 17 -19.13 -10.52 6.79
C ILE A 17 -17.88 -9.85 6.22
N ILE A 18 -17.98 -8.55 5.89
CA ILE A 18 -16.82 -7.74 5.53
C ILE A 18 -16.01 -7.55 6.82
N ILE A 19 -15.09 -8.47 7.09
CA ILE A 19 -14.13 -8.33 8.17
C ILE A 19 -13.04 -7.39 7.68
N MET A 20 -12.93 -6.22 8.30
CA MET A 20 -11.82 -5.32 8.04
C MET A 20 -10.58 -5.84 8.78
N LEU A 21 -9.55 -6.22 8.04
CA LEU A 21 -8.30 -6.74 8.60
C LEU A 21 -7.36 -5.57 8.93
N ASN A 22 -6.76 -5.60 10.12
CA ASN A 22 -5.84 -4.55 10.56
C ASN A 22 -4.41 -5.09 10.45
N LEU A 23 -3.58 -4.39 9.70
CA LEU A 23 -2.16 -4.68 9.52
C LEU A 23 -1.33 -3.64 10.26
N THR A 24 -0.19 -4.05 10.80
CA THR A 24 0.78 -3.16 11.44
C THR A 24 2.14 -3.42 10.81
N THR A 25 2.85 -2.36 10.42
CA THR A 25 4.21 -2.50 9.89
C THR A 25 5.22 -2.77 11.01
N PRO A 26 6.33 -3.48 10.73
CA PRO A 26 6.67 -4.14 9.47
C PRO A 26 5.74 -5.33 9.15
N ILE A 27 5.32 -5.43 7.89
CA ILE A 27 4.42 -6.47 7.38
C ILE A 27 5.17 -7.79 7.28
N THR A 28 4.56 -8.85 7.81
CA THR A 28 5.10 -10.21 7.72
C THR A 28 4.48 -11.00 6.57
N ASP A 29 5.12 -12.10 6.16
CA ASP A 29 4.53 -13.02 5.19
C ASP A 29 3.24 -13.66 5.74
N GLU A 30 3.16 -13.89 7.05
CA GLU A 30 1.96 -14.39 7.73
C GLU A 30 0.81 -13.38 7.62
N ASP A 31 1.07 -12.08 7.74
CA ASP A 31 0.06 -11.05 7.52
C ASP A 31 -0.54 -11.14 6.12
N LEU A 32 0.31 -11.25 5.09
CA LEU A 32 -0.13 -11.34 3.71
C LEU A 32 -0.86 -12.65 3.42
N SER A 33 -0.44 -13.77 4.00
CA SER A 33 -1.07 -15.09 3.78
C SER A 33 -2.56 -15.15 4.12
N ARG A 34 -3.02 -14.24 4.99
CA ARG A 34 -4.41 -14.16 5.46
C ARG A 34 -5.30 -13.31 4.54
N LEU A 35 -4.70 -12.57 3.62
CA LEU A 35 -5.40 -11.64 2.72
C LEU A 35 -5.87 -12.33 1.44
N LYS A 36 -6.91 -11.78 0.85
CA LYS A 36 -7.42 -12.11 -0.49
C LYS A 36 -7.69 -10.83 -1.27
N VAL A 37 -7.74 -10.95 -2.59
CA VAL A 37 -8.25 -9.88 -3.45
C VAL A 37 -9.65 -9.44 -2.96
N ALA A 38 -9.89 -8.13 -3.00
CA ALA A 38 -11.08 -7.44 -2.51
C ALA A 38 -11.25 -7.36 -0.98
N ASP A 39 -10.32 -7.91 -0.19
CA ASP A 39 -10.34 -7.69 1.26
C ASP A 39 -10.16 -6.21 1.59
N LYS A 40 -10.91 -5.74 2.59
CA LYS A 40 -10.74 -4.40 3.15
C LYS A 40 -9.75 -4.46 4.29
N ILE A 41 -8.75 -3.60 4.23
CA ILE A 41 -7.69 -3.54 5.23
C ILE A 41 -7.56 -2.14 5.81
N THR A 42 -6.93 -2.06 6.98
CA THR A 42 -6.30 -0.83 7.44
C THR A 42 -4.84 -1.08 7.79
N ILE A 43 -3.98 -0.11 7.54
CA ILE A 43 -2.54 -0.19 7.82
C ILE A 43 -2.17 0.85 8.87
N SER A 44 -1.45 0.43 9.91
CA SER A 44 -0.90 1.31 10.95
C SER A 44 0.60 1.06 11.12
N GLY A 45 1.29 2.00 11.75
CA GLY A 45 2.75 1.98 11.91
C GLY A 45 3.44 2.86 10.85
N THR A 46 4.72 2.59 10.62
CA THR A 46 5.54 3.34 9.68
C THR A 46 5.28 2.93 8.22
N ILE A 47 5.04 3.90 7.35
CA ILE A 47 4.99 3.74 5.88
C ILE A 47 5.90 4.77 5.22
N TYR A 48 6.27 4.55 3.96
CA TYR A 48 7.04 5.51 3.17
C TYR A 48 6.22 6.09 2.03
N THR A 49 6.46 7.34 1.65
CA THR A 49 5.90 7.95 0.45
C THR A 49 6.88 7.87 -0.71
N GLY A 50 6.39 7.74 -1.93
CA GLY A 50 7.23 7.92 -3.12
C GLY A 50 6.39 8.00 -4.38
N ARG A 51 6.85 8.69 -5.41
CA ARG A 51 6.16 8.77 -6.70
C ARG A 51 7.17 9.03 -7.83
N ASP A 52 6.77 9.81 -8.84
CA ASP A 52 7.49 10.04 -10.10
C ASP A 52 8.98 10.41 -9.89
N ALA A 53 9.29 11.31 -8.95
CA ALA A 53 10.69 11.71 -8.71
C ALA A 53 11.48 10.77 -7.78
N ALA A 54 10.89 10.33 -6.66
CA ALA A 54 11.61 9.57 -5.63
C ALA A 54 11.80 8.07 -5.94
N LEU A 55 10.80 7.39 -6.52
CA LEU A 55 10.88 5.94 -6.68
C LEU A 55 11.98 5.49 -7.64
N PRO A 56 12.18 6.13 -8.82
CA PRO A 56 13.32 5.79 -9.68
C PRO A 56 14.68 6.05 -9.02
N GLN A 57 14.78 7.05 -8.14
CA GLN A 57 16.01 7.33 -7.40
C GLN A 57 16.27 6.27 -6.33
N LEU A 58 15.23 5.82 -5.62
CA LEU A 58 15.34 4.72 -4.66
C LEU A 58 15.78 3.42 -5.34
N VAL A 59 15.25 3.12 -6.53
CA VAL A 59 15.69 1.96 -7.33
C VAL A 59 17.18 2.05 -7.66
N LYS A 60 17.70 3.22 -8.04
CA LYS A 60 19.14 3.40 -8.27
C LYS A 60 19.98 3.17 -7.01
N LEU A 61 19.50 3.60 -5.84
CA LEU A 61 20.18 3.32 -4.57
C LEU A 61 20.20 1.82 -4.27
N ILE A 62 19.11 1.10 -4.57
CA ILE A 62 19.04 -0.36 -4.45
C ILE A 62 20.07 -1.02 -5.36
N GLU A 63 20.14 -0.62 -6.64
CA GLU A 63 21.09 -1.17 -7.61
C GLU A 63 22.56 -1.00 -7.20
N ASN A 64 22.86 0.01 -6.37
CA ASN A 64 24.19 0.30 -5.87
C ASN A 64 24.45 -0.19 -4.43
N ASP A 65 23.50 -0.88 -3.79
CA ASP A 65 23.55 -1.25 -2.36
C ASP A 65 23.73 -0.04 -1.41
N GLU A 66 23.14 1.11 -1.74
CA GLU A 66 23.29 2.40 -1.04
C GLU A 66 22.06 2.84 -0.23
N VAL A 67 21.03 1.98 -0.10
CA VAL A 67 19.82 2.33 0.67
C VAL A 67 20.15 2.47 2.16
N PRO A 68 19.84 3.62 2.80
CA PRO A 68 20.28 3.88 4.17
C PRO A 68 19.37 3.26 5.26
N PHE A 69 18.38 2.46 4.89
CA PHE A 69 17.44 1.79 5.81
C PHE A 69 16.91 0.48 5.22
N ASP A 70 16.38 -0.38 6.09
CA ASP A 70 15.82 -1.68 5.69
C ASP A 70 14.40 -1.50 5.10
N LEU A 71 14.19 -2.04 3.90
CA LEU A 71 12.89 -2.05 3.22
C LEU A 71 12.04 -3.29 3.58
N LYS A 72 12.60 -4.26 4.31
CA LYS A 72 11.91 -5.50 4.65
C LYS A 72 10.65 -5.27 5.47
N GLY A 73 9.52 -5.72 4.95
CA GLY A 73 8.21 -5.54 5.58
C GLY A 73 7.64 -4.14 5.43
N SER A 74 8.29 -3.27 4.66
CA SER A 74 7.84 -1.89 4.49
C SER A 74 6.62 -1.78 3.59
N VAL A 75 5.99 -0.62 3.67
CA VAL A 75 4.82 -0.23 2.88
C VAL A 75 5.17 1.08 2.19
N ILE A 76 4.99 1.13 0.87
CA ILE A 76 5.21 2.34 0.09
C ILE A 76 3.86 2.84 -0.44
N MET A 77 3.49 4.07 -0.08
CA MET A 77 2.35 4.76 -0.64
C MET A 77 2.79 5.66 -1.79
N HIS A 78 2.20 5.41 -2.96
CA HIS A 78 2.38 6.19 -4.17
C HIS A 78 1.70 7.55 -4.01
N THR A 79 2.40 8.50 -3.41
CA THR A 79 1.86 9.82 -3.06
C THR A 79 2.98 10.86 -2.94
N ALA A 80 2.57 12.13 -3.02
CA ALA A 80 3.40 13.26 -2.60
C ALA A 80 2.97 13.63 -1.17
N PHE A 81 3.92 14.11 -0.37
CA PHE A 81 3.59 14.69 0.93
C PHE A 81 3.55 16.22 0.85
N SER A 82 2.54 16.81 1.49
CA SER A 82 2.49 18.24 1.77
C SER A 82 1.70 18.49 3.06
N ASP A 83 1.86 19.67 3.66
CA ASP A 83 1.04 20.07 4.81
C ASP A 83 -0.45 20.23 4.46
N ALA A 84 -0.78 20.37 3.18
CA ALA A 84 -2.16 20.35 2.70
C ALA A 84 -2.74 18.92 2.65
N GLY A 85 -1.89 17.90 2.70
CA GLY A 85 -2.27 16.50 2.84
C GLY A 85 -1.62 15.53 1.86
N ILE A 86 -2.02 14.26 2.00
CA ILE A 86 -1.61 13.14 1.14
C ILE A 86 -2.81 12.55 0.39
N ALA A 87 -2.60 12.14 -0.86
CA ALA A 87 -3.56 11.38 -1.64
C ALA A 87 -2.86 10.48 -2.66
N PRO A 88 -3.37 9.26 -2.93
CA PRO A 88 -2.75 8.35 -3.88
C PRO A 88 -2.69 8.95 -5.29
N THR A 89 -1.56 8.74 -5.95
CA THR A 89 -1.39 9.00 -7.38
C THR A 89 -1.59 7.73 -8.20
N THR A 90 -1.67 7.89 -9.52
CA THR A 90 -1.80 6.78 -10.46
C THR A 90 -0.51 5.97 -10.47
N SER A 91 -0.60 4.68 -10.12
CA SER A 91 0.55 3.79 -10.00
C SER A 91 1.03 3.24 -11.35
N SER A 92 0.17 3.26 -12.37
CA SER A 92 0.46 2.79 -13.72
C SER A 92 1.27 3.78 -14.57
N LYS A 93 1.87 4.80 -13.93
CA LYS A 93 2.83 5.66 -14.60
C LYS A 93 4.14 4.90 -14.70
N VAL A 94 4.87 5.05 -15.79
CA VAL A 94 6.10 4.29 -16.05
C VAL A 94 7.10 4.46 -14.92
N GLU A 95 7.26 5.67 -14.39
CA GLU A 95 8.19 6.01 -13.30
C GLU A 95 7.86 5.30 -11.98
N ILE A 96 6.59 4.93 -11.78
CA ILE A 96 6.12 4.28 -10.55
C ILE A 96 6.02 2.77 -10.76
N GLU A 97 5.35 2.32 -11.82
CA GLU A 97 5.11 0.89 -12.07
C GLU A 97 6.43 0.12 -12.25
N SER A 98 7.39 0.71 -12.96
CA SER A 98 8.72 0.09 -13.14
C SER A 98 9.51 -0.07 -11.83
N SER A 99 9.16 0.69 -10.78
CA SER A 99 9.81 0.55 -9.47
C SER A 99 9.23 -0.58 -8.62
N ILE A 100 8.03 -1.08 -8.92
CA ILE A 100 7.32 -2.03 -8.05
C ILE A 100 8.11 -3.34 -7.90
N ARG A 101 8.63 -3.89 -9.01
CA ARG A 101 9.42 -5.12 -9.02
C ARG A 101 10.70 -5.02 -8.16
N PRO A 102 11.65 -4.11 -8.44
CA PRO A 102 12.89 -4.01 -7.67
C PRO A 102 12.64 -3.68 -6.20
N LEU A 103 11.61 -2.88 -5.89
CA LEU A 103 11.22 -2.60 -4.51
C LEU A 103 10.69 -3.85 -3.79
N SER A 104 9.88 -4.66 -4.46
CA SER A 104 9.32 -5.89 -3.90
C SER A 104 10.42 -6.95 -3.68
N GLU A 105 11.36 -7.09 -4.63
CA GLU A 105 12.55 -7.95 -4.50
C GLU A 105 13.39 -7.58 -3.26
N ASN A 106 13.38 -6.29 -2.88
CA ASN A 106 14.09 -5.77 -1.71
C ASN A 106 13.23 -5.68 -0.43
N GLY A 107 12.08 -6.36 -0.41
CA GLY A 107 11.33 -6.60 0.81
C GLY A 107 10.17 -5.64 1.07
N VAL A 108 9.87 -4.70 0.16
CA VAL A 108 8.63 -3.91 0.23
C VAL A 108 7.44 -4.84 0.04
N LYS A 109 6.53 -4.90 1.02
CA LYS A 109 5.43 -5.87 1.03
C LYS A 109 4.11 -5.35 0.49
N ILE A 110 3.87 -4.05 0.61
CA ILE A 110 2.62 -3.43 0.16
C ILE A 110 2.93 -2.14 -0.58
N HIS A 111 2.42 -2.08 -1.81
CA HIS A 111 2.36 -0.86 -2.61
C HIS A 111 0.95 -0.29 -2.54
N ILE A 112 0.79 0.96 -2.08
CA ILE A 112 -0.52 1.62 -1.94
C ILE A 112 -0.65 2.71 -3.01
N GLY A 113 -1.70 2.68 -3.83
CA GLY A 113 -1.93 3.75 -4.81
C GLY A 113 -3.33 3.75 -5.39
N LYS A 114 -3.45 4.17 -6.66
CA LYS A 114 -4.66 4.00 -7.48
C LYS A 114 -4.31 3.58 -8.91
N GLY A 115 -5.31 3.14 -9.66
CA GLY A 115 -5.16 2.72 -11.05
C GLY A 115 -5.08 1.20 -11.20
N MET A 116 -4.91 0.76 -12.45
CA MET A 116 -4.75 -0.65 -12.82
C MET A 116 -3.28 -0.89 -13.19
N LEU A 117 -2.68 -1.96 -12.68
CA LEU A 117 -1.33 -2.36 -13.06
C LEU A 117 -1.36 -3.40 -14.19
N SER A 118 -0.25 -3.50 -14.91
CA SER A 118 -0.04 -4.46 -15.98
C SER A 118 -0.03 -5.91 -15.49
N ASP A 119 -0.24 -6.83 -16.43
CA ASP A 119 -0.19 -8.27 -16.16
C ASP A 119 1.19 -8.72 -15.70
N GLU A 120 2.24 -8.06 -16.21
CA GLU A 120 3.63 -8.27 -15.81
C GLU A 120 3.83 -7.91 -14.34
N THR A 121 3.41 -6.71 -13.93
CA THR A 121 3.53 -6.28 -12.52
C THR A 121 2.69 -7.13 -11.56
N VAL A 122 1.56 -7.70 -12.02
CA VAL A 122 0.79 -8.67 -11.24
C VAL A 122 1.61 -9.93 -10.94
N GLN A 123 2.39 -10.41 -11.92
CA GLN A 123 3.29 -11.55 -11.70
C GLN A 123 4.48 -11.17 -10.83
N ASP A 124 5.11 -10.01 -11.07
CA ASP A 124 6.23 -9.53 -10.25
C ASP A 124 5.86 -9.44 -8.76
N LEU A 125 4.67 -8.93 -8.44
CA LEU A 125 4.16 -8.87 -7.07
C LEU A 125 3.98 -10.28 -6.47
N ASN A 126 3.45 -11.22 -7.26
CA ASN A 126 3.26 -12.60 -6.84
C ASN A 126 4.59 -13.30 -6.53
N GLU A 127 5.57 -13.18 -7.43
CA GLU A 127 6.91 -13.78 -7.29
C GLU A 127 7.64 -13.26 -6.04
N ASN A 128 7.37 -12.02 -5.63
CA ASN A 128 8.01 -11.36 -4.50
C ASN A 128 7.17 -11.37 -3.20
N ASN A 129 6.09 -12.16 -3.15
CA ASN A 129 5.13 -12.19 -2.04
C ASN A 129 4.78 -10.77 -1.54
N SER A 130 4.36 -9.94 -2.48
CA SER A 130 4.00 -8.53 -2.28
C SER A 130 2.63 -8.26 -2.89
N ILE A 131 1.95 -7.21 -2.42
CA ILE A 131 0.59 -6.91 -2.86
C ILE A 131 0.43 -5.45 -3.29
N PHE A 132 -0.58 -5.21 -4.12
CA PHE A 132 -1.04 -3.86 -4.44
C PHE A 132 -2.37 -3.56 -3.75
N VAL A 133 -2.44 -2.41 -3.11
CA VAL A 133 -3.61 -1.93 -2.36
C VAL A 133 -4.08 -0.62 -2.96
N ILE A 134 -5.37 -0.54 -3.27
CA ILE A 134 -5.99 0.72 -3.71
C ILE A 134 -6.59 1.43 -2.49
N THR A 135 -6.31 2.73 -2.36
CA THR A 135 -6.90 3.60 -1.32
C THR A 135 -7.72 4.72 -1.97
N PRO A 136 -8.82 5.20 -1.36
CA PRO A 136 -9.63 6.28 -1.94
C PRO A 136 -8.87 7.62 -1.95
N PRO A 137 -9.03 8.46 -2.99
CA PRO A 137 -8.33 9.74 -3.11
C PRO A 137 -8.95 10.86 -2.25
N VAL A 138 -9.17 10.59 -0.96
CA VAL A 138 -9.79 11.52 -0.02
C VAL A 138 -8.72 12.12 0.89
N ALA A 139 -8.10 13.20 0.44
CA ALA A 139 -6.90 13.75 1.10
C ALA A 139 -7.12 14.07 2.58
N ALA A 140 -8.21 14.75 2.93
CA ALA A 140 -8.51 15.08 4.32
C ALA A 140 -8.60 13.85 5.24
N LEU A 141 -9.17 12.73 4.73
CA LEU A 141 -9.27 11.48 5.48
C LEU A 141 -7.90 10.85 5.70
N LEU A 142 -7.05 10.82 4.67
CA LEU A 142 -5.74 10.18 4.73
C LEU A 142 -4.76 11.00 5.58
N THR A 143 -4.79 12.32 5.45
CA THR A 143 -3.97 13.24 6.25
C THR A 143 -4.32 13.18 7.74
N ASP A 144 -5.61 13.04 8.08
CA ASP A 144 -6.05 12.80 9.47
C ASP A 144 -5.46 11.52 10.09
N LYS A 145 -4.97 10.59 9.26
CA LYS A 145 -4.32 9.35 9.71
C LYS A 145 -2.80 9.46 9.84
N VAL A 146 -2.19 10.57 9.44
CA VAL A 146 -0.76 10.81 9.60
C VAL A 146 -0.50 11.42 10.96
N LEU A 147 0.28 10.72 11.79
CA LEU A 147 0.63 11.12 13.14
C LEU A 147 1.96 11.89 13.18
N GLU A 148 2.96 11.38 12.46
CA GLU A 148 4.29 11.98 12.37
C GLU A 148 4.82 11.88 10.95
N LYS A 149 5.79 12.74 10.62
CA LYS A 149 6.44 12.78 9.31
C LYS A 149 7.92 13.10 9.45
N LYS A 150 8.73 12.50 8.58
CA LYS A 150 10.16 12.76 8.47
C LYS A 150 10.60 12.60 7.03
N CYS A 151 11.25 13.61 6.46
CA CYS A 151 11.90 13.46 5.16
C CYS A 151 13.14 12.57 5.36
N VAL A 152 13.23 11.46 4.62
CA VAL A 152 14.31 10.46 4.77
C VAL A 152 15.25 10.41 3.57
N LEU A 153 14.76 10.72 2.36
CA LEU A 153 15.57 10.80 1.14
C LEU A 153 15.05 11.89 0.20
N PHE A 154 15.95 12.39 -0.66
CA PHE A 154 15.64 13.25 -1.79
C PHE A 154 14.95 14.58 -1.41
N GLU A 155 15.40 15.23 -0.33
CA GLU A 155 14.82 16.50 0.17
C GLU A 155 14.72 17.59 -0.93
N ASN A 156 15.63 17.57 -1.89
CA ASN A 156 15.64 18.46 -3.06
C ASN A 156 14.42 18.30 -3.98
N GLU A 157 13.68 17.18 -3.90
CA GLU A 157 12.46 16.92 -4.67
C GLU A 157 11.20 17.55 -4.03
N GLY A 158 11.35 18.22 -2.89
CA GLY A 158 10.26 18.93 -2.22
C GLY A 158 9.12 17.99 -1.83
N MET A 159 7.92 18.22 -2.34
CA MET A 159 6.74 17.38 -2.04
C MET A 159 6.86 15.94 -2.57
N GLU A 160 7.72 15.71 -3.56
CA GLU A 160 7.98 14.37 -4.10
C GLU A 160 9.17 13.66 -3.44
N ALA A 161 9.77 14.27 -2.40
CA ALA A 161 10.76 13.60 -1.57
C ALA A 161 10.19 12.34 -0.90
N MET A 162 11.09 11.46 -0.44
CA MET A 162 10.67 10.27 0.30
C MET A 162 10.47 10.63 1.77
N PHE A 163 9.23 10.53 2.24
CA PHE A 163 8.89 10.73 3.65
C PHE A 163 8.61 9.39 4.32
N GLU A 164 9.14 9.22 5.51
CA GLU A 164 8.68 8.26 6.50
C GLU A 164 7.50 8.88 7.25
N LEU A 165 6.36 8.20 7.27
CA LEU A 165 5.14 8.62 7.93
C LEU A 165 4.75 7.59 8.98
N GLU A 166 4.52 8.03 10.21
CA GLU A 166 3.82 7.21 11.20
C GLU A 166 2.31 7.39 10.99
N VAL A 167 1.58 6.31 10.71
CA VAL A 167 0.16 6.37 10.37
C VAL A 167 -0.72 5.48 11.25
N CYS A 168 -1.98 5.87 11.38
CA CYS A 168 -3.00 5.09 12.08
C CYS A 168 -4.16 4.76 11.16
N LYS A 169 -4.29 3.48 10.80
CA LYS A 169 -5.44 2.92 10.05
C LYS A 169 -5.70 3.60 8.70
N ILE A 170 -4.66 3.73 7.86
CA ILE A 170 -4.85 4.08 6.45
C ILE A 170 -5.72 3.00 5.80
N PRO A 171 -6.92 3.34 5.26
CA PRO A 171 -7.81 2.36 4.68
C PRO A 171 -7.36 1.93 3.29
N GLY A 172 -7.60 0.67 2.93
CA GLY A 172 -7.31 0.16 1.60
C GLY A 172 -8.13 -1.06 1.22
N ILE A 173 -8.10 -1.39 -0.07
CA ILE A 173 -8.66 -2.62 -0.64
C ILE A 173 -7.52 -3.36 -1.33
N VAL A 174 -7.34 -4.64 -1.01
CA VAL A 174 -6.37 -5.50 -1.70
C VAL A 174 -6.80 -5.65 -3.15
N ALA A 175 -6.05 -5.06 -4.06
CA ALA A 175 -6.39 -5.03 -5.48
C ALA A 175 -5.66 -6.13 -6.26
N ILE A 176 -4.44 -6.47 -5.87
CA ILE A 176 -3.64 -7.54 -6.48
C ILE A 176 -2.99 -8.39 -5.38
N LYS A 177 -3.13 -9.72 -5.49
CA LYS A 177 -2.48 -10.71 -4.63
C LYS A 177 -2.48 -12.07 -5.33
N ASP A 178 -1.45 -12.90 -5.12
CA ASP A 178 -1.36 -14.28 -5.61
C ASP A 178 -1.54 -14.42 -7.13
N GLY A 179 -1.09 -13.41 -7.90
CA GLY A 179 -1.24 -13.37 -9.35
C GLY A 179 -2.65 -13.04 -9.84
N GLU A 180 -3.57 -12.72 -8.92
CA GLU A 180 -4.95 -12.31 -9.22
C GLU A 180 -5.16 -10.82 -9.00
N ARG A 181 -6.14 -10.24 -9.69
CA ARG A 181 -6.59 -8.85 -9.51
C ARG A 181 -8.11 -8.77 -9.38
N ILE A 182 -8.61 -7.68 -8.79
CA ILE A 182 -10.06 -7.41 -8.64
C ILE A 182 -10.81 -7.27 -9.97
#